data_AF-A0A5S3YSP6-F1
#
_entry.id   AF-A0A5S3YSP6-F1
#
_cell.length_a   1.000
_cell.length_b   1.000
_cell.length_c   1.000
_cell.angle_alpha   90.00
_cell.angle_beta   90.00
_cell.angle_gamma   90.00
#
_symmetry.space_group_name_H-M   'P 1'
#
loop_
_entity.id
_entity.type
_entity.pdbx_description
1 polymer ?
#
loop_
_entity_poly.entity_id
_entity_poly.type
_entity_poly.pdbx_seq_one_letter_code
_entity_poly.pdbx_strand_id
1 'polypeptide(L)'
;MDLQKNSQEKTLKKLLLSSLIALSLSACGGGGGDDKSEPQGIKNITYTALPSTSSADEGDTINLSLNTQGTGASDLKFTWSVKLDNQDVTFTGQGTDSISFTAPDVDKNSTIIINVSLDSSNTIGFRDQSTLISVTDLNPAPVEPPIVAPETPPTIELDLSNLNNGSTWIETQQLYVKTVLADSSYTTVETKVIRPLIIESTNTELANFTADYCGFEDILEIAPTAMFDPVQCSEGEGETVLTQQEDSFSVTKLCDGVVVAKSEFKKHSDDSVTRFGSLELTFDNYPDLKTDNNLCGLVATSTAKAFTANNVEIDQSVSSAIRLLTEYEGSPFELFFSTDTAPNRLFGSLDSFMSGGAYHAKLITEVYPEISDPVKSSSGTIIFEFGNTLSNINADFRFTLPVSNAPSEQVEGKFELIIE
;
A
#
# COMPACT_ATOMS: atom_id res chain seq x y z
N MET A 1 -29.55 44.53 -11.06
CA MET A 1 -28.36 45.31 -10.64
C MET A 1 -27.34 44.32 -10.10
N ASP A 2 -26.91 43.36 -10.90
CA ASP A 2 -26.04 43.57 -12.07
C ASP A 2 -24.81 44.38 -11.69
N LEU A 3 -23.74 43.65 -11.37
CA LEU A 3 -22.35 43.89 -11.79
C LEU A 3 -21.40 43.06 -10.92
N GLN A 4 -21.42 41.74 -11.06
CA GLN A 4 -20.22 40.88 -10.90
C GLN A 4 -20.32 39.61 -11.77
N LYS A 5 -20.98 39.75 -12.93
CA LYS A 5 -20.92 38.81 -14.05
C LYS A 5 -19.80 39.28 -14.98
N ASN A 6 -18.97 38.36 -15.45
CA ASN A 6 -17.85 38.51 -16.40
C ASN A 6 -16.45 38.74 -15.82
N SER A 7 -15.80 37.64 -15.43
CA SER A 7 -14.45 37.33 -15.93
C SER A 7 -14.13 35.85 -15.69
N GLN A 8 -15.02 34.97 -16.16
CA GLN A 8 -14.84 33.52 -16.22
C GLN A 8 -15.19 33.12 -17.66
N GLU A 9 -14.25 33.33 -18.59
CA GLU A 9 -14.17 32.66 -19.90
C GLU A 9 -13.02 33.28 -20.72
N LYS A 10 -12.28 32.42 -21.43
CA LYS A 10 -10.97 32.60 -22.10
C LYS A 10 -9.82 32.38 -21.11
N THR A 11 -9.10 31.27 -21.13
CA THR A 11 -8.41 30.74 -22.32
C THR A 11 -7.97 29.29 -22.05
N LEU A 12 -8.53 28.33 -22.79
CA LEU A 12 -7.93 27.01 -22.99
C LEU A 12 -7.30 27.02 -24.39
N LYS A 13 -5.97 26.95 -24.49
CA LYS A 13 -5.21 26.17 -25.49
C LYS A 13 -3.70 26.41 -25.36
N LYS A 14 -3.01 25.31 -25.08
CA LYS A 14 -1.67 24.89 -25.53
C LYS A 14 -0.51 25.87 -25.36
N LEU A 15 0.50 25.48 -24.56
CA LEU A 15 1.81 25.05 -25.06
C LEU A 15 2.72 24.60 -23.90
N LEU A 16 3.34 23.44 -24.09
CA LEU A 16 4.74 23.08 -23.87
C LEU A 16 5.45 23.37 -22.52
N LEU A 17 6.00 22.27 -21.97
CA LEU A 17 7.36 22.09 -21.46
C LEU A 17 7.98 23.12 -20.51
N SER A 18 8.62 22.56 -19.48
CA SER A 18 9.77 23.07 -18.71
C SER A 18 9.57 24.20 -17.71
N SER A 19 9.77 23.90 -16.42
CA SER A 19 10.70 24.65 -15.57
C SER A 19 11.04 23.87 -14.29
N LEU A 20 12.35 23.69 -14.08
CA LEU A 20 12.99 23.17 -12.88
C LEU A 20 12.56 23.94 -11.62
N ILE A 21 12.43 23.25 -10.49
CA ILE A 21 12.58 23.85 -9.16
C ILE A 21 13.90 23.32 -8.59
N ALA A 22 14.94 24.16 -8.67
CA ALA A 22 16.18 23.97 -7.94
C ALA A 22 16.06 24.63 -6.57
N LEU A 23 16.04 23.85 -5.50
CA LEU A 23 16.27 24.33 -4.13
C LEU A 23 17.73 24.06 -3.78
N SER A 24 18.58 25.06 -4.00
CA SER A 24 19.96 25.07 -3.54
C SER A 24 20.01 25.41 -2.05
N LEU A 25 20.34 24.43 -1.20
CA LEU A 25 20.82 24.68 0.15
C LEU A 25 22.35 24.85 0.10
N SER A 26 22.81 26.09 0.17
CA SER A 26 24.23 26.40 0.37
C SER A 26 24.55 26.39 1.87
N ALA A 27 25.17 25.32 2.36
CA ALA A 27 25.89 25.32 3.62
C ALA A 27 27.28 25.96 3.38
N CYS A 28 27.47 27.19 3.87
CA CYS A 28 28.77 27.86 3.92
C CYS A 28 29.33 27.67 5.33
N GLY A 29 30.29 26.77 5.49
CA GLY A 29 31.11 26.61 6.70
C GLY A 29 32.58 26.78 6.31
N GLY A 30 33.25 27.78 6.88
CA GLY A 30 34.64 28.14 6.58
C GLY A 30 35.69 27.43 7.43
N GLY A 31 36.96 27.55 6.99
CA GLY A 31 38.17 27.24 7.77
C GLY A 31 39.35 26.84 6.86
N GLY A 32 40.45 27.59 6.90
CA GLY A 32 41.62 27.40 6.02
C GLY A 32 42.82 26.69 6.65
N GLY A 33 43.81 26.35 5.80
CA GLY A 33 45.23 26.24 6.16
C GLY A 33 45.89 24.84 6.13
N ASP A 34 46.63 24.58 5.05
CA ASP A 34 47.83 23.74 4.82
C ASP A 34 47.84 22.19 4.75
N ASP A 35 48.41 21.76 3.61
CA ASP A 35 48.74 20.44 3.04
C ASP A 35 49.09 19.27 3.98
N LYS A 36 48.35 18.14 3.80
CA LYS A 36 48.86 16.76 3.73
C LYS A 36 47.94 15.87 2.87
N SER A 37 48.54 14.99 2.09
CA SER A 37 47.97 14.18 1.00
C SER A 37 46.89 13.14 1.43
N GLU A 38 45.75 13.20 0.71
CA GLU A 38 44.61 12.26 0.48
C GLU A 38 43.97 11.47 1.65
N PRO A 39 42.62 11.48 1.72
CA PRO A 39 41.81 10.62 0.87
C PRO A 39 40.90 11.40 -0.08
N GLN A 40 40.49 10.72 -1.17
CA GLN A 40 39.66 11.24 -2.24
C GLN A 40 38.50 12.12 -1.73
N GLY A 41 38.44 13.33 -2.27
CA GLY A 41 37.46 14.35 -1.87
C GLY A 41 36.03 13.83 -1.95
N ILE A 42 35.24 14.25 -0.97
CA ILE A 42 33.79 14.06 -0.91
C ILE A 42 33.21 14.51 -2.26
N LYS A 43 32.81 13.54 -3.09
CA LYS A 43 32.16 13.80 -4.38
C LYS A 43 30.78 14.39 -4.07
N ASN A 44 30.64 15.70 -4.21
CA ASN A 44 29.38 16.41 -4.03
C ASN A 44 28.51 16.19 -5.29
N ILE A 45 27.91 15.00 -5.39
CA ILE A 45 27.07 14.60 -6.52
C ILE A 45 25.60 14.81 -6.15
N THR A 46 24.85 15.50 -7.00
CA THR A 46 23.39 15.64 -6.89
C THR A 46 22.70 14.79 -7.96
N TYR A 47 21.44 14.43 -7.71
CA TYR A 47 20.61 13.65 -8.64
C TYR A 47 19.12 14.04 -8.50
N THR A 48 18.32 13.64 -9.48
CA THR A 48 16.85 13.67 -9.47
C THR A 48 16.36 12.26 -9.19
N ALA A 49 15.63 12.06 -8.10
CA ALA A 49 15.00 10.77 -7.83
C ALA A 49 13.97 10.42 -8.91
N LEU A 50 13.84 9.13 -9.21
CA LEU A 50 12.76 8.67 -10.09
C LEU A 50 11.40 8.90 -9.42
N PRO A 51 10.34 9.20 -10.19
CA PRO A 51 8.99 9.19 -9.65
C PRO A 51 8.65 7.77 -9.18
N SER A 52 7.86 7.61 -8.11
CA SER A 52 7.41 6.30 -7.65
C SER A 52 6.54 5.59 -8.69
N THR A 53 5.68 6.35 -9.36
CA THR A 53 4.76 5.87 -10.40
C THR A 53 4.63 6.88 -11.53
N SER A 54 4.41 6.39 -12.76
CA SER A 54 3.97 7.19 -13.91
C SER A 54 3.01 6.40 -14.79
N SER A 55 2.35 7.07 -15.73
CA SER A 55 1.52 6.43 -16.75
C SER A 55 2.02 6.75 -18.16
N ALA A 56 1.78 5.83 -19.08
CA ALA A 56 2.08 5.96 -20.50
C ALA A 56 1.05 5.17 -21.30
N ASP A 57 0.76 5.58 -22.53
CA ASP A 57 -0.03 4.77 -23.45
C ASP A 57 0.87 3.73 -24.14
N GLU A 58 0.33 2.59 -24.58
CA GLU A 58 1.10 1.67 -25.41
C GLU A 58 1.68 2.40 -26.64
N GLY A 59 2.94 2.11 -26.97
CA GLY A 59 3.68 2.81 -28.02
C GLY A 59 4.29 4.17 -27.64
N ASP A 60 4.04 4.71 -26.44
CA ASP A 60 4.69 5.93 -25.98
C ASP A 60 6.20 5.75 -25.74
N THR A 61 6.98 6.79 -26.01
CA THR A 61 8.40 6.81 -25.67
C THR A 61 8.60 7.34 -24.26
N ILE A 62 9.10 6.47 -23.39
CA ILE A 62 9.40 6.75 -21.99
C ILE A 62 10.87 7.14 -21.87
N ASN A 63 11.14 8.25 -21.15
CA ASN A 63 12.49 8.69 -20.84
C ASN A 63 12.62 8.89 -19.33
N LEU A 64 13.54 8.15 -18.70
CA LEU A 64 13.85 8.27 -17.28
C LEU A 64 15.28 8.77 -17.12
N SER A 65 15.49 9.71 -16.21
CA SER A 65 16.80 10.29 -15.96
C SER A 65 16.97 10.63 -14.49
N LEU A 66 18.10 10.20 -13.93
CA LEU A 66 18.58 10.58 -12.61
C LEU A 66 19.29 11.94 -12.62
N ASN A 67 19.55 12.53 -13.81
CA ASN A 67 20.19 13.84 -14.00
C ASN A 67 21.37 14.08 -13.03
N THR A 68 22.35 13.18 -13.02
CA THR A 68 23.43 13.26 -12.05
C THR A 68 24.39 14.41 -12.38
N GLN A 69 24.76 15.20 -11.36
CA GLN A 69 25.62 16.38 -11.53
C GLN A 69 26.68 16.43 -10.44
N GLY A 70 27.83 17.06 -10.72
CA GLY A 70 28.91 17.26 -9.75
C GLY A 70 30.20 16.51 -10.08
N THR A 71 31.24 16.76 -9.29
CA THR A 71 32.57 16.20 -9.52
C THR A 71 32.56 14.69 -9.33
N GLY A 72 32.82 13.95 -10.41
CA GLY A 72 32.84 12.48 -10.42
C GLY A 72 31.49 11.81 -10.70
N ALA A 73 30.45 12.57 -11.08
CA ALA A 73 29.16 12.02 -11.53
C ALA A 73 29.30 11.18 -12.81
N SER A 74 30.18 11.58 -13.73
CA SER A 74 30.48 10.83 -14.97
C SER A 74 31.13 9.46 -14.73
N ASP A 75 31.66 9.23 -13.53
CA ASP A 75 32.31 7.97 -13.16
C ASP A 75 31.29 6.94 -12.61
N LEU A 76 30.05 7.36 -12.34
CA LEU A 76 29.00 6.47 -11.86
C LEU A 76 28.58 5.48 -12.94
N LYS A 77 28.26 4.26 -12.51
CA LYS A 77 27.80 3.17 -13.37
C LYS A 77 26.48 2.65 -12.82
N PHE A 78 25.46 2.67 -13.67
CA PHE A 78 24.11 2.29 -13.33
C PHE A 78 23.73 0.99 -14.03
N THR A 79 23.17 0.07 -13.27
CA THR A 79 22.61 -1.18 -13.77
C THR A 79 21.09 -1.05 -13.75
N TRP A 80 20.50 -0.87 -14.94
CA TRP A 80 19.06 -0.79 -15.12
C TRP A 80 18.46 -2.16 -15.46
N SER A 81 17.22 -2.38 -15.02
CA SER A 81 16.37 -3.51 -15.39
C SER A 81 14.96 -2.97 -15.66
N VAL A 82 14.39 -3.28 -16.83
CA VAL A 82 13.04 -2.89 -17.22
C VAL A 82 12.27 -4.18 -17.56
N LYS A 83 11.17 -4.45 -16.84
CA LYS A 83 10.41 -5.69 -16.99
C LYS A 83 8.91 -5.44 -17.10
N LEU A 84 8.26 -6.16 -17.99
CA LEU A 84 6.81 -6.25 -18.12
C LEU A 84 6.44 -7.73 -18.05
N ASP A 85 5.58 -8.12 -17.10
CA ASP A 85 5.17 -9.53 -16.92
C ASP A 85 6.33 -10.54 -16.91
N ASN A 86 7.42 -10.19 -16.20
CA ASN A 86 8.68 -10.95 -16.12
C ASN A 86 9.46 -11.13 -17.43
N GLN A 87 9.06 -10.44 -18.49
CA GLN A 87 9.84 -10.34 -19.73
C GLN A 87 10.66 -9.06 -19.73
N ASP A 88 11.93 -9.18 -20.15
CA ASP A 88 12.80 -8.02 -20.28
C ASP A 88 12.31 -7.12 -21.42
N VAL A 89 12.07 -5.85 -21.11
CA VAL A 89 11.75 -4.83 -22.10
C VAL A 89 13.04 -4.27 -22.66
N THR A 90 13.13 -4.13 -23.98
CA THR A 90 14.32 -3.57 -24.61
C THR A 90 14.39 -2.06 -24.37
N PHE A 91 15.53 -1.58 -23.87
CA PHE A 91 15.78 -0.16 -23.63
C PHE A 91 17.20 0.24 -24.07
N THR A 92 17.42 1.55 -24.16
CA THR A 92 18.73 2.17 -24.43
C THR A 92 19.21 2.93 -23.21
N GLY A 93 20.53 3.15 -23.07
CA GLY A 93 21.10 3.93 -21.97
C GLY A 93 21.67 3.11 -20.80
N GLN A 94 21.81 1.79 -20.95
CA GLN A 94 22.44 0.95 -19.93
C GLN A 94 23.83 1.46 -19.54
N GLY A 95 24.14 1.46 -18.24
CA GLY A 95 25.40 1.98 -17.73
C GLY A 95 25.46 3.51 -17.59
N THR A 96 24.37 4.22 -17.90
CA THR A 96 24.27 5.69 -17.82
C THR A 96 23.18 6.14 -16.86
N ASP A 97 23.11 7.42 -16.53
CA ASP A 97 22.12 7.98 -15.60
C ASP A 97 20.74 8.19 -16.23
N SER A 98 20.55 7.80 -17.49
CA SER A 98 19.28 7.89 -18.19
C SER A 98 19.01 6.66 -19.06
N ILE A 99 17.74 6.27 -19.17
CA ILE A 99 17.27 5.23 -20.08
C ILE A 99 16.08 5.71 -20.90
N SER A 100 15.93 5.09 -22.07
CA SER A 100 14.81 5.36 -22.97
C SER A 100 14.33 4.07 -23.62
N PHE A 101 13.01 3.89 -23.66
CA PHE A 101 12.35 2.75 -24.30
C PHE A 101 10.93 3.12 -24.74
N THR A 102 10.34 2.27 -25.57
CA THR A 102 8.95 2.38 -26.00
C THR A 102 8.08 1.46 -25.15
N ALA A 103 6.97 1.98 -24.61
CA ALA A 103 5.98 1.18 -23.90
C ALA A 103 5.51 0.03 -24.81
N PRO A 104 5.64 -1.25 -24.40
CA PRO A 104 5.20 -2.38 -25.20
C PRO A 104 3.69 -2.35 -25.43
N ASP A 105 3.23 -3.01 -26.51
CA ASP A 105 1.82 -3.27 -26.76
C ASP A 105 1.29 -4.22 -25.66
N VAL A 106 0.10 -3.94 -25.14
CA VAL A 106 -0.49 -4.69 -24.01
C VAL A 106 -1.95 -5.03 -24.29
N ASP A 107 -2.33 -6.31 -24.13
CA ASP A 107 -3.73 -6.77 -24.35
C ASP A 107 -4.69 -6.40 -23.20
N LYS A 108 -4.17 -5.68 -22.20
CA LYS A 108 -4.87 -5.13 -21.03
C LYS A 108 -3.94 -4.13 -20.32
N ASN A 109 -4.49 -3.21 -19.54
CA ASN A 109 -3.69 -2.33 -18.67
C ASN A 109 -2.67 -3.15 -17.85
N SER A 110 -1.40 -2.81 -17.98
CA SER A 110 -0.28 -3.59 -17.43
C SER A 110 0.76 -2.69 -16.77
N THR A 111 1.73 -3.27 -16.06
CA THR A 111 2.71 -2.49 -15.30
C THR A 111 4.14 -2.88 -15.68
N ILE A 112 4.94 -1.88 -16.08
CA ILE A 112 6.37 -2.03 -16.27
C ILE A 112 7.07 -1.72 -14.94
N ILE A 113 7.93 -2.63 -14.50
CA ILE A 113 8.78 -2.48 -13.32
C ILE A 113 10.18 -2.09 -13.77
N ILE A 114 10.69 -1.00 -13.21
CA ILE A 114 11.99 -0.46 -13.54
C ILE A 114 12.82 -0.37 -12.28
N ASN A 115 13.98 -1.02 -12.29
CA ASN A 115 14.95 -0.95 -11.19
C ASN A 115 16.25 -0.35 -11.71
N VAL A 116 16.88 0.47 -10.89
CA VAL A 116 18.23 0.98 -11.10
C VAL A 116 19.07 0.75 -9.86
N SER A 117 20.27 0.23 -10.05
CA SER A 117 21.26 0.03 -8.98
C SER A 117 22.58 0.71 -9.36
N LEU A 118 23.32 1.18 -8.36
CA LEU A 118 24.61 1.83 -8.53
C LEU A 118 25.76 0.84 -8.23
N ASP A 119 26.64 0.60 -9.21
CA ASP A 119 27.73 -0.38 -9.15
C ASP A 119 28.95 0.08 -8.30
N SER A 120 28.84 1.19 -7.54
CA SER A 120 29.98 1.85 -6.89
C SER A 120 29.99 1.66 -5.37
N SER A 121 31.18 1.59 -4.75
CA SER A 121 31.35 1.63 -3.29
C SER A 121 31.01 3.00 -2.66
N ASN A 122 30.65 3.99 -3.48
CA ASN A 122 30.19 5.31 -3.04
C ASN A 122 28.66 5.39 -3.21
N THR A 123 27.96 5.81 -2.17
CA THR A 123 26.53 6.11 -2.20
C THR A 123 26.31 7.60 -2.41
N ILE A 124 25.52 8.01 -3.41
CA ILE A 124 25.16 9.42 -3.63
C ILE A 124 23.82 9.80 -2.97
N GLY A 125 23.50 9.14 -1.85
CA GLY A 125 22.21 9.25 -1.15
C GLY A 125 21.19 8.17 -1.51
N PHE A 126 21.49 7.29 -2.47
CA PHE A 126 20.79 6.03 -2.71
C PHE A 126 21.77 5.00 -3.28
N ARG A 127 21.41 3.72 -3.17
CA ARG A 127 22.10 2.59 -3.82
C ARG A 127 21.23 1.98 -4.91
N ASP A 128 19.93 1.86 -4.63
CA ASP A 128 18.93 1.28 -5.50
C ASP A 128 17.69 2.19 -5.54
N GLN A 129 17.01 2.25 -6.68
CA GLN A 129 15.71 2.91 -6.86
C GLN A 129 14.82 2.08 -7.78
N SER A 130 13.52 2.21 -7.60
CA SER A 130 12.51 1.56 -8.43
C SER A 130 11.44 2.56 -8.85
N THR A 131 10.87 2.36 -10.04
CA THR A 131 9.69 3.09 -10.51
C THR A 131 8.76 2.14 -11.26
N LEU A 132 7.46 2.43 -11.20
CA LEU A 132 6.42 1.68 -11.89
C LEU A 132 5.79 2.54 -12.98
N ILE A 133 5.60 1.96 -14.17
CA ILE A 133 4.88 2.62 -15.26
C ILE A 133 3.64 1.81 -15.59
N SER A 134 2.47 2.41 -15.38
CA SER A 134 1.21 1.87 -15.87
C SER A 134 1.11 2.11 -17.36
N VAL A 135 0.90 1.05 -18.14
CA VAL A 135 0.71 1.09 -19.59
C VAL A 135 -0.76 0.89 -19.88
N THR A 136 -1.38 1.87 -20.53
CA THR A 136 -2.77 1.82 -20.96
C THR A 136 -2.89 1.04 -22.27
N ASP A 137 -3.77 0.04 -22.30
CA ASP A 137 -4.20 -0.61 -23.54
C ASP A 137 -5.10 0.35 -24.32
N LEU A 138 -4.70 0.71 -25.55
CA LEU A 138 -5.48 1.62 -26.41
C LEU A 138 -6.55 0.90 -27.22
N ASN A 139 -6.53 -0.43 -27.27
CA ASN A 139 -7.49 -1.29 -27.96
C ASN A 139 -8.07 -2.37 -27.03
N PRO A 140 -8.64 -2.00 -25.87
CA PRO A 140 -9.18 -2.98 -24.96
C PRO A 140 -10.29 -3.77 -25.65
N ALA A 141 -10.19 -5.11 -25.57
CA ALA A 141 -11.31 -5.96 -25.95
C ALA A 141 -12.56 -5.47 -25.20
N PRO A 142 -13.76 -5.45 -25.83
CA PRO A 142 -14.98 -5.09 -25.13
C PRO A 142 -15.20 -6.07 -23.98
N VAL A 143 -14.74 -5.72 -22.78
CA VAL A 143 -15.12 -6.42 -21.56
C VAL A 143 -16.48 -5.85 -21.21
N GLU A 144 -17.52 -6.53 -21.66
CA GLU A 144 -18.82 -6.42 -21.00
C GLU A 144 -18.55 -6.79 -19.53
N PRO A 145 -18.76 -5.87 -18.56
CA PRO A 145 -18.65 -6.25 -17.18
C PRO A 145 -19.63 -7.42 -16.98
N PRO A 146 -19.24 -8.55 -16.38
CA PRO A 146 -20.22 -9.45 -15.86
C PRO A 146 -20.88 -8.71 -14.69
N ILE A 147 -21.88 -7.88 -14.97
CA ILE A 147 -22.97 -7.65 -14.02
C ILE A 147 -23.87 -8.88 -14.16
N VAL A 148 -23.33 -10.04 -13.79
CA VAL A 148 -24.17 -11.02 -13.14
C VAL A 148 -24.29 -10.45 -11.74
N ALA A 149 -25.39 -9.73 -11.48
CA ALA A 149 -25.82 -9.55 -10.11
C ALA A 149 -25.80 -10.96 -9.50
N PRO A 150 -24.97 -11.25 -8.48
CA PRO A 150 -25.10 -12.52 -7.78
C PRO A 150 -26.56 -12.63 -7.38
N GLU A 151 -27.22 -13.74 -7.75
CA GLU A 151 -28.61 -13.98 -7.38
C GLU A 151 -28.75 -13.64 -5.89
N THR A 152 -29.50 -12.59 -5.57
CA THR A 152 -29.64 -12.12 -4.19
C THR A 152 -30.26 -13.28 -3.42
N PRO A 153 -29.51 -13.97 -2.54
CA PRO A 153 -30.07 -15.05 -1.76
C PRO A 153 -31.16 -14.45 -0.87
N PRO A 154 -32.22 -15.21 -0.54
CA PRO A 154 -33.22 -14.71 0.39
C PRO A 154 -32.54 -14.33 1.71
N THR A 155 -32.78 -13.11 2.18
CA THR A 155 -32.34 -12.67 3.52
C THR A 155 -32.90 -13.63 4.56
N ILE A 156 -32.01 -14.20 5.38
CA ILE A 156 -32.38 -15.08 6.50
C ILE A 156 -32.21 -14.35 7.84
N GLU A 157 -32.80 -14.92 8.89
CA GLU A 157 -32.36 -14.63 10.26
C GLU A 157 -31.06 -15.41 10.54
N LEU A 158 -30.07 -14.73 11.12
CA LEU A 158 -28.79 -15.35 11.44
C LEU A 158 -28.92 -16.22 12.68
N ASP A 159 -28.62 -17.52 12.56
CA ASP A 159 -28.57 -18.43 13.69
C ASP A 159 -27.22 -18.29 14.41
N LEU A 160 -27.22 -17.60 15.54
CA LEU A 160 -26.01 -17.39 16.35
C LEU A 160 -25.63 -18.62 17.19
N SER A 161 -26.43 -19.69 17.22
CA SER A 161 -26.15 -20.85 18.07
C SER A 161 -24.87 -21.60 17.66
N ASN A 162 -24.40 -21.42 16.42
CA ASN A 162 -23.16 -22.01 15.91
C ASN A 162 -21.92 -21.16 16.18
N LEU A 163 -22.08 -19.93 16.70
CA LEU A 163 -20.98 -19.06 17.11
C LEU A 163 -20.59 -19.39 18.55
N ASN A 164 -19.79 -20.45 18.71
CA ASN A 164 -19.34 -20.92 20.02
C ASN A 164 -18.43 -19.87 20.68
N ASN A 165 -18.62 -19.64 21.98
CA ASN A 165 -17.68 -18.83 22.76
C ASN A 165 -16.27 -19.47 22.70
N GLY A 166 -15.27 -18.64 22.42
CA GLY A 166 -13.88 -19.02 22.24
C GLY A 166 -13.56 -19.46 20.82
N SER A 167 -14.53 -19.64 19.92
CA SER A 167 -14.26 -20.03 18.54
C SER A 167 -13.60 -18.90 17.76
N THR A 168 -12.72 -19.28 16.83
CA THR A 168 -11.96 -18.35 16.00
C THR A 168 -12.55 -18.28 14.60
N TRP A 169 -12.73 -17.07 14.11
CA TRP A 169 -13.29 -16.77 12.79
C TRP A 169 -12.40 -15.79 12.04
N ILE A 170 -12.42 -15.89 10.71
CA ILE A 170 -11.78 -14.92 9.83
C ILE A 170 -12.87 -14.05 9.22
N GLU A 171 -12.75 -12.74 9.40
CA GLU A 171 -13.55 -11.74 8.71
C GLU A 171 -12.83 -11.26 7.45
N THR A 172 -13.51 -11.33 6.31
CA THR A 172 -13.16 -10.60 5.09
C THR A 172 -14.20 -9.52 4.85
N GLN A 173 -13.84 -8.29 5.15
CA GLN A 173 -14.69 -7.11 4.95
C GLN A 173 -14.30 -6.42 3.63
N GLN A 174 -15.29 -6.00 2.85
CA GLN A 174 -15.16 -5.26 1.61
C GLN A 174 -16.08 -4.03 1.65
N LEU A 175 -15.53 -2.87 1.29
CA LEU A 175 -16.27 -1.62 1.17
C LEU A 175 -16.04 -1.02 -0.21
N TYR A 176 -17.11 -0.58 -0.86
CA TYR A 176 -17.10 0.04 -2.18
C TYR A 176 -17.63 1.47 -2.07
N VAL A 177 -16.79 2.44 -2.41
CA VAL A 177 -17.15 3.86 -2.43
C VAL A 177 -17.05 4.37 -3.86
N LYS A 178 -18.09 5.06 -4.33
CA LYS A 178 -18.09 5.76 -5.63
C LYS A 178 -18.27 7.25 -5.39
N THR A 179 -17.36 8.04 -5.93
CA THR A 179 -17.42 9.51 -5.87
C THR A 179 -17.53 10.07 -7.28
N VAL A 180 -18.67 10.69 -7.59
CA VAL A 180 -18.91 11.33 -8.89
C VAL A 180 -18.48 12.80 -8.84
N LEU A 181 -17.77 13.24 -9.87
CA LEU A 181 -17.28 14.60 -10.05
C LEU A 181 -18.27 15.44 -10.88
N ALA A 182 -18.08 16.76 -10.89
CA ALA A 182 -19.01 17.71 -11.52
C ALA A 182 -19.16 17.52 -13.05
N ASP A 183 -18.16 16.95 -13.71
CA ASP A 183 -18.15 16.62 -15.14
C ASP A 183 -18.69 15.22 -15.44
N SER A 184 -19.30 14.55 -14.45
CA SER A 184 -19.79 13.17 -14.49
C SER A 184 -18.71 12.10 -14.59
N SER A 185 -17.42 12.45 -14.59
CA SER A 185 -16.35 11.48 -14.29
C SER A 185 -16.48 10.99 -12.85
N TYR A 186 -15.88 9.86 -12.51
CA TYR A 186 -15.99 9.32 -11.17
C TYR A 186 -14.76 8.53 -10.75
N THR A 187 -14.60 8.39 -9.45
CA THR A 187 -13.61 7.49 -8.84
C THR A 187 -14.34 6.41 -8.06
N THR A 188 -13.77 5.21 -8.06
CA THR A 188 -14.20 4.13 -7.18
C THR A 188 -13.07 3.73 -6.27
N VAL A 189 -13.37 3.47 -5.01
CA VAL A 189 -12.43 2.90 -4.05
C VAL A 189 -13.02 1.62 -3.50
N GLU A 190 -12.36 0.49 -3.77
CA GLU A 190 -12.63 -0.77 -3.09
C GLU A 190 -11.61 -0.94 -1.98
N THR A 191 -12.08 -1.13 -0.74
CA THR A 191 -11.21 -1.48 0.38
C THR A 191 -11.56 -2.88 0.87
N LYS A 192 -10.55 -3.74 0.98
CA LYS A 192 -10.68 -5.09 1.51
C LYS A 192 -9.85 -5.21 2.78
N VAL A 193 -10.44 -5.70 3.86
CA VAL A 193 -9.79 -5.95 5.14
C VAL A 193 -9.95 -7.44 5.49
N ILE A 194 -8.86 -8.07 5.90
CA ILE A 194 -8.84 -9.46 6.38
C ILE A 194 -8.28 -9.45 7.79
N ARG A 195 -9.01 -10.03 8.73
CA ARG A 195 -8.61 -10.11 10.15
C ARG A 195 -9.22 -11.31 10.86
N PRO A 196 -8.48 -11.94 11.78
CA PRO A 196 -9.04 -12.92 12.69
C PRO A 196 -9.77 -12.24 13.85
N LEU A 197 -10.77 -12.95 14.38
CA LEU A 197 -11.51 -12.58 15.59
C LEU A 197 -11.88 -13.81 16.41
N ILE A 198 -12.04 -13.61 17.72
CA ILE A 198 -12.53 -14.62 18.65
C ILE A 198 -13.93 -14.21 19.08
N ILE A 199 -14.87 -15.15 19.03
CA ILE A 199 -16.22 -14.93 19.56
C ILE A 199 -16.17 -15.01 21.08
N GLU A 200 -16.50 -13.91 21.75
CA GLU A 200 -16.51 -13.83 23.22
C GLU A 200 -17.88 -14.17 23.81
N SER A 201 -18.95 -13.74 23.14
CA SER A 201 -20.31 -14.03 23.58
C SER A 201 -21.33 -13.83 22.46
N THR A 202 -22.48 -14.48 22.57
CA THR A 202 -23.62 -14.33 21.64
C THR A 202 -24.88 -14.01 22.41
N ASN A 203 -25.71 -13.12 21.88
CA ASN A 203 -27.04 -12.84 22.38
C ASN A 203 -28.08 -13.13 21.29
N THR A 204 -28.75 -14.27 21.40
CA THR A 204 -29.77 -14.71 20.46
C THR A 204 -31.04 -13.85 20.51
N GLU A 205 -31.35 -13.19 21.64
CA GLU A 205 -32.53 -12.33 21.76
C GLU A 205 -32.35 -11.01 21.01
N LEU A 206 -31.14 -10.47 21.03
CA LEU A 206 -30.79 -9.21 20.35
C LEU A 206 -30.14 -9.43 18.98
N ALA A 207 -29.95 -10.69 18.57
CA ALA A 207 -29.26 -11.09 17.34
C ALA A 207 -27.89 -10.39 17.17
N ASN A 208 -27.11 -10.31 18.25
CA ASN A 208 -25.78 -9.71 18.25
C ASN A 208 -24.75 -10.63 18.92
N PHE A 209 -23.46 -10.36 18.69
CA PHE A 209 -22.37 -11.08 19.32
C PHE A 209 -21.23 -10.11 19.66
N THR A 210 -20.40 -10.47 20.62
CA THR A 210 -19.18 -9.73 20.94
C THR A 210 -17.96 -10.46 20.42
N ALA A 211 -17.00 -9.72 19.88
CA ALA A 211 -15.78 -10.30 19.32
C ALA A 211 -14.54 -9.54 19.75
N ASP A 212 -13.48 -10.29 20.09
CA ASP A 212 -12.13 -9.78 20.25
C ASP A 212 -11.41 -9.85 18.91
N TYR A 213 -11.07 -8.69 18.34
CA TYR A 213 -10.38 -8.61 17.07
C TYR A 213 -8.89 -8.48 17.27
N CYS A 214 -8.15 -9.22 16.46
CA CYS A 214 -6.72 -9.04 16.36
C CYS A 214 -6.34 -7.58 16.09
N GLY A 215 -5.58 -6.99 17.03
CA GLY A 215 -5.06 -5.64 16.92
C GLY A 215 -6.02 -4.52 17.32
N PHE A 216 -7.10 -4.84 18.03
CA PHE A 216 -7.96 -3.88 18.70
C PHE A 216 -7.86 -4.08 20.21
N GLU A 217 -7.85 -2.99 20.97
CA GLU A 217 -7.77 -3.07 22.44
C GLU A 217 -9.11 -3.45 23.08
N ASP A 218 -10.21 -3.22 22.36
CA ASP A 218 -11.57 -3.37 22.84
C ASP A 218 -12.28 -4.57 22.22
N ILE A 219 -13.02 -5.29 23.06
CA ILE A 219 -14.05 -6.25 22.61
C ILE A 219 -15.18 -5.45 21.96
N LEU A 220 -15.50 -5.77 20.71
CA LEU A 220 -16.51 -5.07 19.92
C LEU A 220 -17.84 -5.81 19.94
N GLU A 221 -18.92 -5.10 20.20
CA GLU A 221 -20.29 -5.60 19.99
C GLU A 221 -20.66 -5.44 18.51
N ILE A 222 -21.01 -6.55 17.87
CA ILE A 222 -21.39 -6.63 16.47
C ILE A 222 -22.87 -6.98 16.37
N ALA A 223 -23.64 -6.04 15.82
CA ALA A 223 -25.00 -6.27 15.36
C ALA A 223 -24.99 -6.44 13.84
N PRO A 224 -25.08 -7.69 13.30
CA PRO A 224 -24.94 -7.96 11.86
C PRO A 224 -25.87 -7.12 10.98
N THR A 225 -27.12 -6.91 11.41
CA THR A 225 -28.10 -6.11 10.66
C THR A 225 -27.75 -4.62 10.57
N ALA A 226 -26.99 -4.10 11.55
CA ALA A 226 -26.60 -2.69 11.68
C ALA A 226 -25.11 -2.43 11.37
N MET A 227 -24.34 -3.48 11.05
CA MET A 227 -22.88 -3.41 10.83
C MET A 227 -22.48 -2.34 9.80
N PHE A 228 -23.31 -2.11 8.78
CA PHE A 228 -23.06 -1.15 7.71
C PHE A 228 -23.98 0.07 7.75
N ASP A 229 -24.62 0.37 8.88
CA ASP A 229 -25.43 1.59 9.04
C ASP A 229 -24.65 2.89 8.75
N PRO A 230 -23.34 3.00 9.06
CA PRO A 230 -22.56 4.17 8.65
C PRO A 230 -22.41 4.32 7.13
N VAL A 231 -22.58 3.25 6.34
CA VAL A 231 -22.49 3.29 4.88
C VAL A 231 -23.79 3.81 4.30
N GLN A 232 -23.76 5.10 3.90
CA GLN A 232 -24.92 5.77 3.33
C GLN A 232 -25.06 5.46 1.84
N CYS A 233 -26.28 5.14 1.40
CA CYS A 233 -26.60 5.07 -0.01
C CYS A 233 -26.69 6.49 -0.58
N SER A 234 -25.90 6.79 -1.61
CA SER A 234 -25.97 8.09 -2.30
C SER A 234 -27.31 8.28 -3.02
N GLU A 235 -27.89 7.18 -3.50
CA GLU A 235 -29.19 7.10 -4.15
C GLU A 235 -29.87 5.76 -3.79
N GLY A 236 -31.21 5.73 -3.81
CA GLY A 236 -31.98 4.50 -3.58
C GLY A 236 -32.21 4.12 -2.12
N GLU A 237 -32.98 3.04 -1.93
CA GLU A 237 -33.16 2.41 -0.61
C GLU A 237 -31.99 1.47 -0.31
N GLY A 238 -31.54 1.50 0.94
CA GLY A 238 -30.47 0.62 1.42
C GLY A 238 -31.06 -0.62 2.09
N GLU A 239 -30.65 -1.80 1.63
CA GLU A 239 -31.05 -3.08 2.20
C GLU A 239 -29.85 -3.81 2.78
N THR A 240 -30.04 -4.54 3.88
CA THR A 240 -29.04 -5.46 4.44
C THR A 240 -29.50 -6.89 4.22
N VAL A 241 -28.69 -7.69 3.53
CA VAL A 241 -28.92 -9.10 3.26
C VAL A 241 -27.97 -9.94 4.11
N LEU A 242 -28.53 -10.94 4.79
CA LEU A 242 -27.79 -11.91 5.59
C LEU A 242 -27.84 -13.27 4.90
N THR A 243 -26.71 -13.97 4.89
CA THR A 243 -26.61 -15.37 4.43
C THR A 243 -25.83 -16.20 5.44
N GLN A 244 -26.12 -17.48 5.53
CA GLN A 244 -25.45 -18.40 6.45
C GLN A 244 -25.34 -19.80 5.84
N GLN A 245 -24.22 -20.45 6.14
CA GLN A 245 -23.92 -21.85 5.91
C GLN A 245 -23.43 -22.46 7.23
N GLU A 246 -23.02 -23.72 7.23
CA GLU A 246 -22.60 -24.44 8.45
C GLU A 246 -21.45 -23.72 9.18
N ASP A 247 -20.40 -23.34 8.43
CA ASP A 247 -19.17 -22.73 8.98
C ASP A 247 -18.90 -21.31 8.42
N SER A 248 -19.93 -20.64 7.90
CA SER A 248 -19.78 -19.27 7.40
C SER A 248 -21.08 -18.48 7.46
N PHE A 249 -20.96 -17.17 7.54
CA PHE A 249 -22.07 -16.25 7.31
C PHE A 249 -21.59 -14.97 6.65
N SER A 250 -22.49 -14.22 6.04
CA SER A 250 -22.15 -12.92 5.48
C SER A 250 -23.23 -11.88 5.71
N VAL A 251 -22.77 -10.64 5.85
CA VAL A 251 -23.58 -9.43 5.90
C VAL A 251 -23.29 -8.65 4.64
N THR A 252 -24.32 -8.33 3.84
CA THR A 252 -24.15 -7.57 2.61
C THR A 252 -25.05 -6.34 2.64
N LYS A 253 -24.47 -5.15 2.44
CA LYS A 253 -25.21 -3.91 2.24
C LYS A 253 -25.41 -3.68 0.75
N LEU A 254 -26.66 -3.54 0.35
CA LEU A 254 -27.08 -3.17 -0.99
C LEU A 254 -27.59 -1.73 -0.99
N CYS A 255 -27.29 -0.97 -2.04
CA CYS A 255 -27.96 0.28 -2.38
C CYS A 255 -28.56 0.12 -3.76
N ASP A 256 -29.89 0.15 -3.86
CA ASP A 256 -30.62 -0.07 -5.12
C ASP A 256 -30.21 -1.36 -5.86
N GLY A 257 -30.01 -2.44 -5.09
CA GLY A 257 -29.58 -3.75 -5.58
C GLY A 257 -28.09 -3.89 -5.88
N VAL A 258 -27.27 -2.84 -5.70
CA VAL A 258 -25.82 -2.88 -5.89
C VAL A 258 -25.11 -3.08 -4.56
N VAL A 259 -24.17 -4.04 -4.49
CA VAL A 259 -23.34 -4.26 -3.30
C VAL A 259 -22.42 -3.06 -3.06
N VAL A 260 -22.58 -2.41 -1.91
CA VAL A 260 -21.71 -1.30 -1.47
C VAL A 260 -20.82 -1.69 -0.29
N ALA A 261 -21.19 -2.72 0.45
CA ALA A 261 -20.34 -3.32 1.47
C ALA A 261 -20.68 -4.79 1.66
N LYS A 262 -19.69 -5.59 2.04
CA LYS A 262 -19.88 -6.99 2.42
C LYS A 262 -18.92 -7.32 3.55
N SER A 263 -19.37 -8.10 4.52
CA SER A 263 -18.48 -8.78 5.46
C SER A 263 -18.80 -10.26 5.44
N GLU A 264 -17.78 -11.08 5.21
CA GLU A 264 -17.87 -12.53 5.22
C GLU A 264 -17.07 -13.09 6.39
N PHE A 265 -17.73 -13.89 7.21
CA PHE A 265 -17.19 -14.53 8.38
C PHE A 265 -17.10 -16.02 8.09
N LYS A 266 -15.90 -16.58 8.20
CA LYS A 266 -15.66 -18.01 8.01
C LYS A 266 -15.01 -18.58 9.26
N LYS A 267 -15.53 -19.69 9.76
CA LYS A 267 -14.99 -20.36 10.92
C LYS A 267 -13.60 -20.91 10.59
N HIS A 268 -12.64 -20.59 11.45
CA HIS A 268 -11.28 -21.10 11.37
C HIS A 268 -11.08 -22.28 12.33
N SER A 269 -11.61 -22.15 13.56
CA SER A 269 -11.43 -23.14 14.62
C SER A 269 -12.57 -23.07 15.64
N ASP A 270 -12.91 -24.20 16.26
CA ASP A 270 -13.78 -24.24 17.44
C ASP A 270 -13.09 -23.71 18.70
N ASP A 271 -11.76 -23.72 18.71
CA ASP A 271 -10.93 -23.21 19.81
C ASP A 271 -10.37 -21.82 19.51
N SER A 272 -9.91 -21.14 20.56
CA SER A 272 -9.27 -19.83 20.46
C SER A 272 -7.87 -19.95 19.87
N VAL A 273 -7.65 -19.33 18.72
CA VAL A 273 -6.39 -19.26 18.00
C VAL A 273 -6.01 -17.79 17.90
N THR A 274 -4.92 -17.42 18.56
CA THR A 274 -4.38 -16.04 18.59
C THR A 274 -3.08 -15.89 17.80
N ARG A 275 -2.65 -16.96 17.13
CA ARG A 275 -1.33 -17.12 16.54
C ARG A 275 -1.47 -17.49 15.07
N PHE A 276 -1.10 -16.56 14.22
CA PHE A 276 -1.28 -16.60 12.77
C PHE A 276 0.04 -16.42 12.02
N GLY A 277 1.19 -16.54 12.69
CA GLY A 277 2.45 -16.26 12.01
C GLY A 277 3.69 -16.11 12.89
N SER A 278 4.78 -15.67 12.26
CA SER A 278 6.07 -15.42 12.88
C SER A 278 6.64 -14.07 12.47
N LEU A 279 7.45 -13.47 13.34
CA LEU A 279 8.14 -12.20 13.10
C LEU A 279 9.58 -12.30 13.59
N GLU A 280 10.53 -11.93 12.75
CA GLU A 280 11.93 -11.75 13.10
C GLU A 280 12.35 -10.32 12.76
N LEU A 281 12.93 -9.62 13.74
CA LEU A 281 13.48 -8.28 13.63
C LEU A 281 14.90 -8.25 14.17
N THR A 282 15.76 -7.58 13.43
CA THR A 282 17.09 -7.18 13.86
C THR A 282 17.15 -5.65 13.87
N PHE A 283 17.75 -5.15 14.95
CA PHE A 283 17.98 -3.73 15.18
C PHE A 283 19.49 -3.47 15.22
N ASP A 284 19.92 -2.29 14.80
CA ASP A 284 21.32 -1.89 14.89
C ASP A 284 21.72 -1.60 16.36
N ASN A 285 20.82 -0.99 17.13
CA ASN A 285 21.13 -0.49 18.49
C ASN A 285 20.27 -1.12 19.59
N TYR A 286 19.29 -1.95 19.24
CA TYR A 286 18.38 -2.62 20.18
C TYR A 286 18.51 -4.14 20.10
N PRO A 287 18.03 -4.89 21.10
CA PRO A 287 17.96 -6.33 21.02
C PRO A 287 17.03 -6.80 19.90
N ASP A 288 17.36 -7.94 19.30
CA ASP A 288 16.54 -8.56 18.26
C ASP A 288 15.21 -9.07 18.83
N LEU A 289 14.16 -8.99 18.01
CA LEU A 289 12.90 -9.68 18.28
C LEU A 289 12.82 -10.93 17.43
N LYS A 290 12.51 -12.06 18.05
CA LYS A 290 12.14 -13.27 17.32
C LYS A 290 10.95 -13.93 17.98
N THR A 291 9.88 -14.08 17.21
CA THR A 291 8.67 -14.75 17.66
C THR A 291 8.39 -15.95 16.76
N ASP A 292 8.38 -17.14 17.38
CA ASP A 292 7.98 -18.37 16.72
C ASP A 292 6.50 -18.59 17.00
N ASN A 293 5.67 -18.45 15.97
CA ASN A 293 4.23 -18.69 16.05
C ASN A 293 3.52 -17.84 17.13
N ASN A 294 3.91 -16.57 17.30
CA ASN A 294 3.26 -15.65 18.25
C ASN A 294 2.99 -14.29 17.61
N LEU A 295 2.49 -14.31 16.39
CA LEU A 295 2.12 -13.11 15.65
C LEU A 295 0.63 -13.16 15.32
N CYS A 296 -0.06 -12.06 15.59
CA CYS A 296 -1.39 -11.81 15.07
C CYS A 296 -1.29 -10.67 14.04
N GLY A 297 -2.16 -10.63 13.05
CA GLY A 297 -2.13 -9.53 12.10
C GLY A 297 -3.44 -9.22 11.40
N LEU A 298 -3.48 -8.04 10.80
CA LEU A 298 -4.54 -7.56 9.92
C LEU A 298 -3.92 -7.03 8.63
N VAL A 299 -4.61 -7.30 7.53
CA VAL A 299 -4.24 -6.83 6.20
C VAL A 299 -5.40 -6.03 5.63
N ALA A 300 -5.13 -4.79 5.20
CA ALA A 300 -6.08 -3.96 4.48
C ALA A 300 -5.48 -3.56 3.14
N THR A 301 -6.24 -3.69 2.06
CA THR A 301 -5.84 -3.25 0.71
C THR A 301 -6.91 -2.35 0.14
N SER A 302 -6.52 -1.19 -0.40
CA SER A 302 -7.41 -0.28 -1.10
C SER A 302 -7.01 -0.18 -2.57
N THR A 303 -7.97 -0.37 -3.46
CA THR A 303 -7.81 -0.16 -4.89
C THR A 303 -8.67 1.03 -5.30
N ALA A 304 -8.02 2.11 -5.74
CA ALA A 304 -8.67 3.28 -6.28
C ALA A 304 -8.60 3.24 -7.82
N LYS A 305 -9.72 3.50 -8.49
CA LYS A 305 -9.81 3.58 -9.95
C LYS A 305 -10.49 4.88 -10.35
N ALA A 306 -10.01 5.52 -11.40
CA ALA A 306 -10.61 6.70 -11.98
C ALA A 306 -11.24 6.38 -13.34
N PHE A 307 -12.42 6.92 -13.59
CA PHE A 307 -13.20 6.70 -14.79
C PHE A 307 -13.68 8.01 -15.39
N THR A 308 -13.72 8.08 -16.72
CA THR A 308 -14.43 9.15 -17.44
C THR A 308 -15.94 9.00 -17.31
N ALA A 309 -16.69 10.03 -17.72
CA ALA A 309 -18.15 10.00 -17.78
C ALA A 309 -18.73 8.89 -18.69
N ASN A 310 -17.91 8.34 -19.59
CA ASN A 310 -18.30 7.25 -20.49
C ASN A 310 -17.86 5.86 -20.00
N ASN A 311 -17.55 5.71 -18.70
CA ASN A 311 -17.07 4.47 -18.08
C ASN A 311 -15.73 3.94 -18.62
N VAL A 312 -14.88 4.81 -19.16
CA VAL A 312 -13.50 4.43 -19.53
C VAL A 312 -12.59 4.62 -18.33
N GLU A 313 -11.93 3.55 -17.88
CA GLU A 313 -10.88 3.61 -16.84
C GLU A 313 -9.68 4.40 -17.38
N ILE A 314 -9.18 5.36 -16.60
CA ILE A 314 -8.05 6.23 -16.98
C ILE A 314 -6.88 6.15 -16.02
N ASP A 315 -7.10 5.63 -14.81
CA ASP A 315 -6.04 5.46 -13.82
C ASP A 315 -6.44 4.43 -12.76
N GLN A 316 -5.44 3.78 -12.17
CA GLN A 316 -5.60 2.87 -11.06
C GLN A 316 -4.41 3.01 -10.08
N SER A 317 -4.73 3.05 -8.79
CA SER A 317 -3.76 3.00 -7.71
C SER A 317 -4.15 1.93 -6.69
N VAL A 318 -3.15 1.33 -6.06
CA VAL A 318 -3.31 0.33 -5.00
C VAL A 318 -2.47 0.77 -3.81
N SER A 319 -3.02 0.62 -2.62
CA SER A 319 -2.26 0.77 -1.38
C SER A 319 -2.64 -0.32 -0.38
N SER A 320 -1.74 -0.63 0.54
CA SER A 320 -2.03 -1.59 1.60
C SER A 320 -1.49 -1.17 2.93
N ALA A 321 -2.23 -1.51 3.98
CA ALA A 321 -1.79 -1.44 5.36
C ALA A 321 -1.67 -2.85 5.93
N ILE A 322 -0.55 -3.16 6.56
CA ILE A 322 -0.31 -4.42 7.27
C ILE A 322 0.02 -4.09 8.71
N ARG A 323 -0.71 -4.69 9.64
CA ARG A 323 -0.46 -4.58 11.08
C ARG A 323 -0.03 -5.94 11.60
N LEU A 324 1.12 -5.97 12.26
CA LEU A 324 1.73 -7.15 12.85
C LEU A 324 1.84 -6.93 14.36
N LEU A 325 1.12 -7.72 15.15
CA LEU A 325 1.01 -7.55 16.59
C LEU A 325 1.57 -8.76 17.33
N THR A 326 2.41 -8.47 18.31
CA THR A 326 3.05 -9.47 19.17
C THR A 326 3.46 -8.84 20.49
N GLU A 327 4.28 -9.54 21.25
CA GLU A 327 4.92 -9.05 22.46
C GLU A 327 6.43 -8.92 22.26
N TYR A 328 7.00 -7.86 22.80
CA TYR A 328 8.43 -7.60 22.84
C TYR A 328 8.83 -7.30 24.28
N GLU A 329 9.71 -8.11 24.86
CA GLU A 329 10.11 -8.04 26.28
C GLU A 329 8.94 -8.07 27.29
N GLY A 330 7.83 -8.71 26.92
CA GLY A 330 6.62 -8.81 27.75
C GLY A 330 5.68 -7.60 27.68
N SER A 331 5.96 -6.67 26.76
CA SER A 331 5.11 -5.52 26.45
C SER A 331 4.50 -5.66 25.05
N PRO A 332 3.30 -5.08 24.79
CA PRO A 332 2.72 -5.04 23.45
C PRO A 332 3.67 -4.39 22.43
N PHE A 333 3.71 -4.98 21.24
CA PHE A 333 4.51 -4.50 20.13
C PHE A 333 3.69 -4.61 18.85
N GLU A 334 3.60 -3.51 18.11
CA GLU A 334 3.04 -3.49 16.76
C GLU A 334 4.06 -2.96 15.76
N LEU A 335 4.21 -3.70 14.67
CA LEU A 335 4.88 -3.25 13.45
C LEU A 335 3.80 -2.95 12.40
N PHE A 336 3.80 -1.72 11.93
CA PHE A 336 2.84 -1.23 10.94
C PHE A 336 3.57 -0.91 9.63
N PHE A 337 3.00 -1.37 8.52
CA PHE A 337 3.40 -0.98 7.17
C PHE A 337 2.24 -0.29 6.46
N SER A 338 2.51 0.83 5.78
CA SER A 338 1.67 1.41 4.74
C SER A 338 2.48 1.43 3.45
N THR A 339 1.93 0.83 2.39
CA THR A 339 2.65 0.57 1.13
C THR A 339 1.81 0.99 -0.08
N ASP A 340 2.49 1.22 -1.20
CA ASP A 340 1.93 1.58 -2.51
C ASP A 340 1.57 0.36 -3.37
N THR A 341 1.44 -0.81 -2.73
CA THR A 341 1.29 -2.09 -3.41
C THR A 341 0.37 -3.00 -2.63
N ALA A 342 -0.02 -4.12 -3.22
CA ALA A 342 -0.72 -5.19 -2.50
C ALA A 342 0.26 -6.32 -2.11
N PRO A 343 0.04 -7.05 -1.01
CA PRO A 343 0.94 -8.12 -0.55
C PRO A 343 1.13 -9.29 -1.54
N ASN A 344 0.24 -9.40 -2.53
CA ASN A 344 0.34 -10.37 -3.62
C ASN A 344 1.19 -9.86 -4.82
N ARG A 345 1.79 -8.67 -4.69
CA ARG A 345 2.77 -8.11 -5.62
C ARG A 345 4.14 -8.09 -4.95
N LEU A 346 5.21 -8.22 -5.74
CA LEU A 346 6.55 -8.51 -5.21
C LEU A 346 7.18 -7.42 -4.35
N PHE A 347 6.84 -6.14 -4.54
CA PHE A 347 7.59 -5.02 -3.96
C PHE A 347 6.69 -3.87 -3.54
N GLY A 348 6.98 -3.28 -2.37
CA GLY A 348 6.38 -2.05 -1.87
C GLY A 348 7.41 -1.08 -1.28
N SER A 349 7.18 0.21 -1.48
CA SER A 349 7.99 1.28 -0.91
C SER A 349 7.57 1.61 0.53
N LEU A 350 8.54 1.93 1.38
CA LEU A 350 8.32 2.40 2.77
C LEU A 350 8.96 3.80 2.98
N ASP A 351 9.08 4.59 1.92
CA ASP A 351 9.64 5.94 1.97
C ASP A 351 8.57 6.99 2.31
N SER A 352 8.64 7.53 3.53
CA SER A 352 7.71 8.57 3.98
C SER A 352 8.08 9.96 3.46
N PHE A 353 9.36 10.22 3.16
CA PHE A 353 9.80 11.54 2.72
C PHE A 353 9.32 11.84 1.31
N MET A 354 9.51 10.88 0.39
CA MET A 354 9.14 11.02 -1.01
C MET A 354 7.63 10.92 -1.25
N SER A 355 6.90 10.23 -0.37
CA SER A 355 5.45 10.01 -0.49
C SER A 355 4.59 11.04 0.26
N GLY A 356 5.19 12.08 0.85
CA GLY A 356 4.46 13.01 1.72
C GLY A 356 3.89 12.33 2.98
N GLY A 357 4.49 11.23 3.41
CA GLY A 357 4.11 10.44 4.58
C GLY A 357 3.08 9.35 4.31
N ALA A 358 2.67 9.12 3.06
CA ALA A 358 1.66 8.14 2.70
C ALA A 358 2.14 6.70 2.91
N TYR A 359 3.38 6.40 2.53
CA TYR A 359 3.98 5.06 2.63
C TYR A 359 5.11 5.07 3.64
N HIS A 360 5.07 4.15 4.59
CA HIS A 360 6.00 4.12 5.71
C HIS A 360 5.88 2.82 6.50
N ALA A 361 6.94 2.46 7.19
CA ALA A 361 6.89 1.60 8.36
C ALA A 361 6.90 2.43 9.64
N LYS A 362 6.34 1.90 10.72
CA LYS A 362 6.51 2.43 12.07
C LYS A 362 6.38 1.32 13.11
N LEU A 363 6.92 1.59 14.28
CA LEU A 363 6.83 0.73 15.46
C LEU A 363 5.92 1.39 16.49
N ILE A 364 5.11 0.58 17.18
CA ILE A 364 4.35 1.02 18.35
C ILE A 364 4.76 0.08 19.48
N THR A 365 5.51 0.62 20.43
CA THR A 365 5.99 -0.08 21.61
C THR A 365 6.24 0.89 22.76
N GLU A 366 6.07 0.42 23.99
CA GLU A 366 6.42 1.17 25.21
C GLU A 366 7.88 0.96 25.62
N VAL A 367 8.55 -0.07 25.09
CA VAL A 367 9.90 -0.47 25.51
C VAL A 367 10.95 0.54 25.03
N TYR A 368 10.81 1.02 23.79
CA TYR A 368 11.72 1.99 23.16
C TYR A 368 10.96 3.20 22.58
N PRO A 369 10.54 4.15 23.42
CA PRO A 369 9.72 5.29 23.01
C PRO A 369 10.42 6.20 21.98
N GLU A 370 11.73 6.17 21.88
CA GLU A 370 12.52 6.99 20.94
C GLU A 370 12.43 6.55 19.47
N ILE A 371 12.07 5.29 19.21
CA ILE A 371 11.84 4.71 17.87
C ILE A 371 10.38 4.32 17.64
N SER A 372 9.53 4.56 18.65
CA SER A 372 8.10 4.28 18.63
C SER A 372 7.30 5.43 17.98
N ASP A 373 6.01 5.21 17.72
CA ASP A 373 5.08 6.21 17.19
C ASP A 373 5.19 7.53 17.98
N PRO A 374 5.28 8.69 17.29
CA PRO A 374 4.94 8.94 15.89
C PRO A 374 6.10 8.83 14.88
N VAL A 375 7.22 8.20 15.25
CA VAL A 375 8.37 8.05 14.35
C VAL A 375 8.00 7.14 13.16
N LYS A 376 8.23 7.64 11.94
CA LYS A 376 7.98 6.92 10.69
C LYS A 376 9.28 6.69 9.94
N SER A 377 9.36 5.61 9.18
CA SER A 377 10.53 5.32 8.36
C SER A 377 10.84 6.46 7.40
N SER A 378 12.09 6.92 7.36
CA SER A 378 12.55 7.91 6.38
C SER A 378 12.79 7.28 5.01
N SER A 379 13.10 5.98 4.99
CA SER A 379 13.28 5.17 3.78
C SER A 379 13.09 3.68 4.12
N GLY A 380 12.86 2.85 3.11
CA GLY A 380 12.80 1.41 3.28
C GLY A 380 12.02 0.71 2.16
N THR A 381 12.03 -0.60 2.23
CA THR A 381 11.38 -1.50 1.26
C THR A 381 10.80 -2.71 1.96
N ILE A 382 9.71 -3.22 1.42
CA ILE A 382 9.16 -4.53 1.75
C ILE A 382 9.09 -5.36 0.46
N ILE A 383 9.56 -6.59 0.52
CA ILE A 383 9.62 -7.55 -0.57
C ILE A 383 8.74 -8.73 -0.19
N PHE A 384 7.68 -8.94 -0.94
CA PHE A 384 6.74 -10.03 -0.74
C PHE A 384 7.19 -11.26 -1.56
N GLU A 385 7.09 -12.45 -0.97
CA GLU A 385 7.40 -13.68 -1.67
C GLU A 385 6.41 -13.99 -2.80
N PHE A 386 6.88 -14.77 -3.78
CA PHE A 386 6.04 -15.19 -4.89
C PHE A 386 4.93 -16.14 -4.42
N GLY A 387 3.71 -15.88 -4.88
CA GLY A 387 2.54 -16.71 -4.53
C GLY A 387 1.80 -16.23 -3.29
N ASN A 388 2.23 -15.13 -2.66
CA ASN A 388 1.47 -14.49 -1.60
C ASN A 388 0.03 -14.21 -2.03
N THR A 389 -0.88 -14.40 -1.08
CA THR A 389 -2.27 -13.95 -1.17
C THR A 389 -2.51 -12.88 -0.12
N LEU A 390 -3.72 -12.32 -0.08
CA LEU A 390 -4.05 -11.35 0.98
C LEU A 390 -4.20 -12.01 2.37
N SER A 391 -4.38 -13.33 2.41
CA SER A 391 -4.52 -14.13 3.63
C SER A 391 -3.28 -14.99 3.92
N ASN A 392 -2.25 -14.95 3.09
CA ASN A 392 -1.03 -15.73 3.27
C ASN A 392 0.15 -14.92 2.73
N ILE A 393 0.89 -14.30 3.64
CA ILE A 393 1.88 -13.28 3.32
C ILE A 393 3.20 -13.66 3.96
N ASN A 394 4.20 -13.89 3.11
CA ASN A 394 5.59 -13.94 3.49
C ASN A 394 6.30 -12.72 2.94
N ALA A 395 7.07 -12.01 3.77
CA ALA A 395 7.82 -10.86 3.31
C ALA A 395 9.10 -10.63 4.09
N ASP A 396 10.13 -10.17 3.38
CA ASP A 396 11.33 -9.57 3.93
C ASP A 396 11.20 -8.04 3.86
N PHE A 397 11.75 -7.33 4.83
CA PHE A 397 11.74 -5.87 4.83
C PHE A 397 12.99 -5.29 5.47
N ARG A 398 13.24 -4.04 5.10
CA ARG A 398 14.28 -3.20 5.69
C ARG A 398 13.83 -1.76 5.65
N PHE A 399 13.96 -1.03 6.75
CA PHE A 399 13.65 0.39 6.79
C PHE A 399 14.49 1.12 7.84
N THR A 400 14.56 2.45 7.68
CA THR A 400 15.33 3.33 8.56
C THR A 400 14.40 4.24 9.35
N LEU A 401 14.50 4.24 10.69
CA LEU A 401 13.77 5.17 11.56
C LEU A 401 14.66 6.35 11.95
N PRO A 402 14.24 7.60 11.72
CA PRO A 402 14.99 8.78 12.13
C PRO A 402 14.90 8.99 13.65
N VAL A 403 16.04 9.05 14.33
CA VAL A 403 16.12 9.36 15.77
C VAL A 403 16.67 10.77 15.95
N SER A 404 15.98 11.61 16.73
CA SER A 404 16.29 13.06 16.80
C SER A 404 17.67 13.39 17.38
N ASN A 405 18.21 12.54 18.26
CA ASN A 405 19.45 12.80 19.01
C ASN A 405 20.49 11.67 18.89
N ALA A 406 20.32 10.77 17.93
CA ALA A 406 21.19 9.61 17.72
C ALA A 406 21.28 9.31 16.21
N PRO A 407 22.19 8.43 15.77
CA PRO A 407 22.10 7.83 14.45
C PRO A 407 20.70 7.26 14.21
N SER A 408 20.27 7.26 12.95
CA SER A 408 19.02 6.60 12.59
C SER A 408 19.11 5.10 12.87
N GLU A 409 17.98 4.51 13.24
CA GLU A 409 17.89 3.08 13.53
C GLU A 409 17.58 2.31 12.26
N GLN A 410 18.40 1.32 11.90
CA GLN A 410 18.05 0.36 10.87
C GLN A 410 17.26 -0.78 11.48
N VAL A 411 16.14 -1.11 10.84
CA VAL A 411 15.31 -2.25 11.19
C VAL A 411 15.25 -3.17 9.99
N GLU A 412 15.66 -4.41 10.18
CA GLU A 412 15.61 -5.46 9.17
C GLU A 412 14.80 -6.62 9.70
N GLY A 413 14.09 -7.32 8.83
CA GLY A 413 13.31 -8.44 9.31
C GLY A 413 12.56 -9.19 8.24
N LYS A 414 11.81 -10.17 8.70
CA LYS A 414 10.87 -10.93 7.88
C LYS A 414 9.68 -11.35 8.72
N PHE A 415 8.56 -11.59 8.05
CA PHE A 415 7.38 -12.15 8.70
C PHE A 415 6.68 -13.15 7.78
N GLU A 416 5.96 -14.06 8.43
CA GLU A 416 4.95 -14.92 7.84
C GLU A 416 3.62 -14.63 8.54
N LEU A 417 2.54 -14.43 7.77
CA LEU A 417 1.20 -14.18 8.28
C LEU A 417 0.18 -14.99 7.47
N ILE A 418 -0.50 -15.93 8.14
CA ILE A 418 -1.45 -16.88 7.56
C ILE A 418 -2.80 -16.70 8.25
N ILE A 419 -3.79 -16.16 7.54
CA ILE A 419 -5.15 -15.84 7.99
C ILE A 419 -6.17 -16.56 7.06
N GLU A 420 -6.17 -17.90 7.07
CA GLU A 420 -6.93 -18.75 6.12
C GLU A 420 -8.17 -19.47 6.70
#